data_AF-A0A4S3FKJ1-F1
#
_entry.id   AF-A0A4S3FKJ1-F1
#
_cell.length_a   1.000
_cell.length_b   1.000
_cell.length_c   1.000
_cell.angle_alpha   90.00
_cell.angle_beta   90.00
_cell.angle_gamma   90.00
#
_symmetry.space_group_name_H-M   'P 1'
#
loop_
_entity.id
_entity.type
_entity.pdbx_description
1 polymer ?
#
loop_
_entity_poly.entity_id
_entity_poly.type
_entity_poly.pdbx_seq_one_letter_code
_entity_poly.pdbx_strand_id
1 'polypeptide(L)'
;MALLSFLFPEKKKSANAAKERLQIIIARERTNRAGPDFLPALHRELIEVISKYTKVNADDIKISLDRQGNLEVLDVNVVLPDA
;
A
#
# COMPACT_ATOMS: atom_id res chain seq x y z
N MET A 1 34.61 33.54 5.82
CA MET A 1 33.25 34.00 5.47
C MET A 1 32.23 33.26 6.34
N ALA A 2 31.98 33.74 7.56
CA ALA A 2 31.14 33.05 8.55
C ALA A 2 29.73 33.67 8.73
N LEU A 3 29.48 34.85 8.14
CA LEU A 3 28.20 35.55 8.27
C LEU A 3 27.14 35.02 7.28
N LEU A 4 27.53 34.58 6.08
CA LEU A 4 26.60 34.03 5.08
C LEU A 4 26.06 32.64 5.45
N SER A 5 26.82 31.83 6.19
CA SER A 5 26.42 30.50 6.66
C SER A 5 25.39 30.52 7.79
N PHE A 6 25.21 31.65 8.49
CA PHE A 6 24.19 31.81 9.53
C PHE A 6 22.82 32.19 8.95
N LEU A 7 22.81 32.86 7.79
CA LEU A 7 21.59 33.26 7.07
C LEU A 7 21.04 32.14 6.18
N PHE A 8 21.89 31.20 5.76
CA PHE A 8 21.50 30.01 5.01
C PHE A 8 21.94 28.77 5.78
N PRO A 9 21.14 28.29 6.75
CA PRO A 9 21.41 27.02 7.39
C PRO A 9 21.44 25.93 6.32
N GLU A 10 22.47 25.08 6.32
CA GLU A 10 22.54 23.92 5.42
C GLU A 10 21.24 23.12 5.58
N LYS A 11 20.38 23.16 4.56
CA LYS A 11 19.18 22.33 4.53
C LYS A 11 19.65 20.89 4.51
N LYS A 12 19.48 20.19 5.64
CA LYS A 12 19.64 18.74 5.71
C LYS A 12 18.91 18.14 4.50
N LYS A 13 19.62 17.36 3.68
CA LYS A 13 19.08 16.72 2.48
C LYS A 13 17.85 15.90 2.88
N SER A 14 16.66 16.43 2.68
CA SER A 14 15.38 15.78 2.98
C SER A 14 15.00 14.70 1.96
N ALA A 15 15.96 14.27 1.14
CA ALA A 15 15.70 13.51 -0.07
C ALA A 15 15.47 12.01 0.15
N ASN A 16 15.75 11.48 1.35
CA ASN A 16 15.76 10.03 1.59
C ASN A 16 14.79 9.54 2.67
N ALA A 17 13.76 10.32 3.01
CA ALA A 17 12.79 9.95 4.06
C ALA A 17 11.45 9.45 3.49
N ALA A 18 11.36 9.17 2.19
CA ALA A 18 10.14 8.68 1.58
C ALA A 18 10.14 7.16 1.59
N LYS A 19 9.39 6.58 2.53
CA LYS A 19 9.13 5.14 2.57
C LYS A 19 8.49 4.69 1.25
N GLU A 20 8.93 3.56 0.73
CA GLU A 20 8.33 2.96 -0.46
C GLU A 20 6.90 2.51 -0.16
N ARG A 21 5.97 2.72 -1.11
CA ARG A 21 4.56 2.31 -0.98
C ARG A 21 4.20 1.36 -2.11
N LEU A 22 3.63 0.22 -1.74
CA LEU A 22 3.05 -0.74 -2.67
C LEU A 22 1.52 -0.56 -2.71
N GLN A 23 0.98 -0.36 -3.90
CA GLN A 23 -0.47 -0.25 -4.14
C GLN A 23 -0.90 -1.30 -5.17
N ILE A 24 -1.95 -2.06 -4.86
CA ILE A 24 -2.55 -3.07 -5.74
C ILE A 24 -4.04 -2.79 -5.81
N ILE A 25 -4.57 -2.64 -7.03
CA ILE A 25 -6.01 -2.49 -7.28
C ILE A 25 -6.48 -3.65 -8.14
N ILE A 26 -7.46 -4.41 -7.64
CA ILE A 26 -8.07 -5.53 -8.34
C ILE A 26 -9.54 -5.19 -8.56
N ALA A 27 -9.94 -4.96 -9.80
CA ALA A 27 -11.34 -4.74 -10.17
C ALA A 27 -11.87 -5.97 -10.90
N ARG A 28 -13.05 -6.45 -10.48
CA ARG A 28 -13.74 -7.60 -11.06
C ARG A 28 -15.18 -7.23 -11.35
N GLU A 29 -15.64 -7.53 -12.56
CA GLU A 29 -17.07 -7.49 -12.89
C GLU A 29 -17.65 -8.90 -12.84
N ARG A 30 -18.72 -9.09 -12.06
CA ARG A 30 -19.46 -10.35 -11.97
C ARG A 30 -20.48 -10.43 -13.10
N THR A 31 -20.19 -11.24 -14.10
CA THR A 31 -21.13 -11.60 -15.17
C THR A 31 -22.19 -12.62 -14.72
N ASN A 32 -21.93 -13.40 -13.66
CA ASN A 32 -22.87 -14.38 -13.14
C ASN A 32 -22.90 -14.39 -11.60
N ARG A 33 -24.10 -14.31 -11.00
CA ARG A 33 -24.26 -14.25 -9.53
C ARG A 33 -23.83 -15.55 -8.83
N ALA A 34 -23.81 -16.68 -9.55
CA ALA A 34 -23.45 -17.99 -9.01
C ALA A 34 -21.94 -18.32 -8.99
N GLY A 35 -21.07 -17.39 -9.45
CA GLY A 35 -19.63 -17.62 -9.43
C GLY A 35 -19.00 -17.55 -8.02
N PRO A 36 -17.87 -18.24 -7.77
CA PRO A 36 -17.20 -18.21 -6.48
C PRO A 36 -16.70 -16.79 -6.12
N ASP A 37 -16.90 -16.43 -4.85
CA ASP A 37 -16.43 -15.16 -4.26
C ASP A 37 -15.00 -15.36 -3.73
N PHE A 38 -14.02 -15.08 -4.59
CA PHE A 38 -12.60 -15.26 -4.27
C PHE A 38 -11.91 -13.98 -3.78
N LEU A 39 -12.55 -12.80 -3.86
CA LEU A 39 -11.93 -11.55 -3.38
C LEU A 39 -11.64 -11.58 -1.87
N PRO A 40 -12.53 -12.12 -1.01
CA PRO A 40 -12.21 -12.32 0.40
C PRO A 40 -11.08 -13.31 0.65
N ALA A 41 -10.91 -14.32 -0.20
CA ALA A 41 -9.81 -15.27 -0.10
C ALA A 41 -8.48 -14.63 -0.52
N LEU A 42 -8.45 -13.98 -1.69
CA LEU A 42 -7.31 -13.20 -2.17
C LEU A 42 -6.88 -12.13 -1.18
N HIS A 43 -7.83 -11.45 -0.53
CA HIS A 43 -7.55 -10.49 0.52
C HIS A 43 -6.66 -11.10 1.62
N ARG A 44 -7.04 -12.28 2.14
CA ARG A 44 -6.27 -12.97 3.19
C ARG A 44 -4.91 -13.43 2.70
N GLU A 45 -4.87 -14.04 1.52
CA GLU A 45 -3.63 -14.53 0.91
C GLU A 45 -2.64 -13.40 0.64
N LEU A 46 -3.11 -12.24 0.16
CA LEU A 46 -2.26 -11.08 -0.08
C LEU A 46 -1.65 -10.54 1.21
N ILE A 47 -2.39 -10.48 2.31
CA ILE A 47 -1.83 -10.11 3.62
C ILE A 47 -0.69 -11.08 3.98
N GLU A 48 -0.94 -12.38 3.90
CA GLU A 48 0.03 -13.41 4.26
C GLU A 48 1.30 -13.34 3.41
N VAL A 49 1.15 -13.20 2.10
CA VAL A 49 2.27 -13.11 1.16
C VAL A 49 3.06 -11.82 1.40
N ILE A 50 2.38 -10.69 1.54
CA ILE A 50 3.05 -9.40 1.77
C ILE A 50 3.82 -9.45 3.09
N SER A 51 3.20 -9.90 4.19
CA SER A 51 3.88 -10.05 5.49
C SER A 51 5.02 -11.07 5.47
N LYS A 52 4.98 -12.05 4.57
CA LYS A 52 6.08 -13.03 4.41
C LYS A 52 7.30 -12.44 3.73
N TYR A 53 7.11 -11.60 2.70
CA TYR A 53 8.21 -11.06 1.90
C TYR A 53 8.67 -9.67 2.32
N THR A 54 7.86 -8.96 3.10
CA THR A 54 8.16 -7.61 3.57
C THR A 54 8.03 -7.60 5.09
N LYS A 55 8.98 -6.97 5.79
CA LYS A 55 8.95 -6.84 7.26
C LYS A 55 7.92 -5.79 7.70
N VAL A 56 6.70 -5.89 7.19
CA VAL A 56 5.57 -5.02 7.53
C VAL A 56 4.67 -5.71 8.54
N ASN A 57 4.15 -4.96 9.51
CA ASN A 57 3.13 -5.49 10.39
C ASN A 57 1.81 -5.58 9.63
N ALA A 58 0.94 -6.52 10.00
CA ALA A 58 -0.40 -6.61 9.42
C ALA A 58 -1.19 -5.29 9.60
N ASP A 59 -0.92 -4.55 10.69
CA ASP A 59 -1.55 -3.26 10.98
C ASP A 59 -1.14 -2.14 10.01
N ASP A 60 0.01 -2.28 9.33
CA ASP A 60 0.51 -1.34 8.32
C ASP A 60 -0.07 -1.61 6.92
N ILE A 61 -0.83 -2.68 6.77
CA ILE A 61 -1.50 -3.10 5.53
C ILE A 61 -2.94 -2.60 5.55
N LYS A 62 -3.26 -1.63 4.68
CA LYS A 62 -4.63 -1.11 4.52
C LYS A 62 -5.31 -1.79 3.35
N ILE A 63 -6.46 -2.41 3.60
CA ILE A 63 -7.22 -3.09 2.55
C ILE A 63 -8.68 -2.65 2.58
N SER A 64 -9.20 -2.33 1.40
CA SER A 64 -10.58 -1.92 1.19
C SER A 64 -11.19 -2.78 0.11
N LEU A 65 -12.39 -3.32 0.37
CA LEU A 65 -13.20 -4.05 -0.60
C LEU A 65 -14.47 -3.25 -0.84
N ASP A 66 -14.56 -2.62 -2.01
CA ASP A 66 -15.75 -1.90 -2.46
C ASP A 66 -16.58 -2.77 -3.40
N ARG A 67 -17.89 -2.82 -3.17
CA ARG A 67 -18.83 -3.58 -3.99
C ARG A 67 -19.91 -2.63 -4.51
N GLN A 68 -19.97 -2.44 -5.82
CA GLN A 68 -20.95 -1.59 -6.48
C GLN A 68 -21.69 -2.39 -7.55
N GLY A 69 -22.88 -2.88 -7.21
CA GLY A 69 -23.68 -3.72 -8.09
C GLY A 69 -22.97 -5.04 -8.42
N ASN A 70 -22.54 -5.18 -9.68
CA ASN A 70 -21.78 -6.34 -10.14
C ASN A 70 -20.27 -6.10 -10.14
N LEU A 71 -19.82 -4.87 -9.88
CA LEU A 71 -18.41 -4.53 -9.81
C LEU A 71 -17.92 -4.70 -8.37
N GLU A 72 -16.80 -5.39 -8.20
CA GLU A 72 -16.10 -5.56 -6.94
C GLU A 72 -14.66 -5.09 -7.11
N VAL A 73 -14.20 -4.19 -6.23
CA VAL A 73 -12.87 -3.59 -6.28
C VAL A 73 -12.17 -3.83 -4.95
N LEU A 74 -10.99 -4.45 -4.99
CA LEU A 74 -10.11 -4.65 -3.86
C LEU A 74 -8.89 -3.73 -4.00
N ASP A 75 -8.74 -2.77 -3.09
CA ASP A 75 -7.59 -1.87 -3.00
C ASP A 75 -6.72 -2.28 -1.80
N VAL A 76 -5.45 -2.59 -2.07
CA VAL A 76 -4.44 -2.97 -1.07
C VAL A 76 -3.34 -1.93 -1.09
N ASN A 77 -3.08 -1.34 0.07
CA ASN A 77 -2.15 -0.25 0.27
C ASN A 77 -1.19 -0.58 1.41
N VAL A 78 0.10 -0.69 1.11
CA VAL A 78 1.13 -1.11 2.06
C VAL A 78 2.28 -0.12 2.05
N VAL A 79 2.70 0.29 3.25
CA VAL A 79 3.92 1.08 3.43
C VAL A 79 5.06 0.12 3.76
N LEU A 80 6.06 0.07 2.91
CA LEU A 80 7.23 -0.78 3.09
C LEU A 80 8.20 -0.12 4.08
N PRO A 81 8.89 -0.91 4.93
CA PRO A 81 9.98 -0.40 5.75
C PRO A 81 11.17 0.00 4.87
N ASP A 82 11.96 0.96 5.33
CA ASP A 82 13.21 1.33 4.68
C ASP A 82 14.20 0.14 4.70
N ALA A 83 14.95 -0.04 3.61
CA ALA A 83 15.90 -1.16 3.41
C ALA A 83 17.11 -1.10 4.36
#